data_AF-A0A369RK60-F1
#
_entry.id   AF-A0A369RK60-F1
#
_cell.length_a   1.000
_cell.length_b   1.000
_cell.length_c   1.000
_cell.angle_alpha   90.00
_cell.angle_beta   90.00
_cell.angle_gamma   90.00
#
_symmetry.space_group_name_H-M   'P 1'
#
loop_
_entity.id
_entity.type
_entity.pdbx_description
1 polymer ?
#
loop_
_entity_poly.entity_id
_entity_poly.type
_entity_poly.pdbx_seq_one_letter_code
_entity_poly.pdbx_strand_id
1 'polypeptide(L)' 'MVGKYASVKELSIKINIGTRRIQQILRLNYLAPKIKEDIVNGRQPRDLKLADLREIPMLWSEQMEKFYGLVL' A
#
# COMPACT_ATOMS: atom_id res chain seq x y z
N MET A 1 18.11 -6.82 7.33
CA MET A 1 17.37 -5.97 8.29
C MET A 1 16.55 -6.88 9.19
N VAL A 2 16.75 -6.82 10.51
CA VAL A 2 15.95 -7.62 11.46
C VAL A 2 14.72 -6.79 11.86
N GLY A 3 13.54 -7.40 11.90
CA GLY A 3 12.32 -6.72 12.32
C GLY A 3 12.41 -6.28 13.78
N LYS A 4 12.14 -5.00 14.06
CA LYS A 4 12.16 -4.42 15.43
C LYS A 4 11.09 -5.01 16.35
N TYR A 5 10.03 -5.58 15.78
CA TYR A 5 8.89 -6.15 16.50
C TYR A 5 8.53 -7.51 15.90
N ALA A 6 8.20 -8.47 16.75
CA ALA A 6 7.96 -9.87 16.37
C ALA A 6 6.57 -10.11 15.79
N SER A 7 5.62 -9.19 15.98
CA SER A 7 4.27 -9.31 15.43
C SER A 7 3.58 -7.98 15.18
N VAL A 8 2.55 -8.00 14.32
CA VAL A 8 1.65 -6.85 14.09
C VAL A 8 0.95 -6.42 15.39
N LYS A 9 0.64 -7.37 16.28
CA LYS A 9 0.04 -7.08 17.59
C LYS A 9 1.00 -6.29 18.48
N GLU A 10 2.26 -6.70 18.56
CA GLU A 10 3.29 -5.96 19.30
C GLU A 10 3.51 -4.55 18.73
N LEU A 11 3.56 -4.45 17.41
CA LEU A 11 3.64 -3.18 16.69
C LEU A 11 2.45 -2.26 17.02
N SER A 12 1.23 -2.81 17.08
CA SER A 12 0.00 -2.06 17.42
C SER A 12 0.02 -1.45 18.81
N ILE A 13 0.50 -2.21 19.80
CA ILE A 13 0.60 -1.77 21.20
C ILE A 13 1.63 -0.65 21.31
N LYS A 14 2.78 -0.79 20.63
CA LYS A 14 3.89 0.16 20.72
C LYS A 14 3.63 1.48 20.01
N ILE A 15 2.94 1.45 18.87
CA ILE A 15 2.64 2.67 18.09
C ILE A 15 1.28 3.27 18.50
N ASN A 16 0.51 2.58 19.37
CA ASN A 16 -0.85 2.97 19.76
C ASN A 16 -1.79 3.18 18.54
N ILE A 17 -1.65 2.31 17.54
CA ILE A 17 -2.47 2.31 16.33
C ILE A 17 -3.14 0.95 16.22
N GLY A 18 -4.45 0.93 16.01
CA GLY A 18 -5.21 -0.31 15.87
C GLY A 18 -4.68 -1.23 14.75
N THR A 19 -4.68 -2.53 15.01
CA THR A 19 -4.15 -3.59 14.13
C THR A 19 -4.60 -3.46 12.67
N ARG A 20 -5.89 -3.14 12.44
CA ARG A 20 -6.45 -2.94 11.09
C ARG A 20 -5.71 -1.86 10.30
N ARG A 21 -5.35 -0.75 10.95
CA ARG A 21 -4.67 0.37 10.32
C ARG A 21 -3.21 0.06 10.04
N ILE A 22 -2.54 -0.68 10.93
CA ILE A 22 -1.20 -1.19 10.66
C ILE A 22 -1.19 -2.14 9.47
N GLN A 23 -2.15 -3.08 9.38
CA GLN A 23 -2.28 -3.97 8.23
C GLN A 23 -2.55 -3.19 6.93
N GLN A 24 -3.34 -2.12 6.98
CA GLN A 24 -3.52 -1.23 5.82
C GLN A 24 -2.19 -0.61 5.39
N ILE A 25 -1.42 -0.04 6.32
CA ILE A 25 -0.11 0.56 6.03
C ILE A 25 0.85 -0.48 5.45
N LEU A 26 0.95 -1.66 6.07
CA LEU A 26 1.85 -2.72 5.61
C LEU A 26 1.50 -3.21 4.21
N ARG A 27 0.22 -3.25 3.84
CA ARG A 27 -0.22 -3.62 2.49
C ARG A 27 0.26 -2.64 1.41
N LEU A 28 0.40 -1.35 1.73
CA LEU A 28 0.88 -0.36 0.76
C LEU A 28 2.33 -0.64 0.31
N ASN A 29 3.09 -1.45 1.06
CA ASN A 29 4.42 -1.88 0.64
C ASN A 29 4.40 -2.78 -0.61
N TYR A 30 3.27 -3.40 -0.97
CA TYR A 30 3.14 -4.23 -2.17
C TYR A 30 2.87 -3.44 -3.46
N LEU A 31 2.68 -2.11 -3.36
CA LEU A 31 2.47 -1.27 -4.53
C LEU A 31 3.69 -1.29 -5.46
N ALA A 32 3.42 -1.30 -6.76
CA ALA A 32 4.42 -1.11 -7.80
C ALA A 32 5.22 0.18 -7.54
N PRO A 33 6.55 0.18 -7.79
CA PRO A 33 7.40 1.34 -7.50
C PRO A 33 6.88 2.65 -8.11
N LYS A 34 6.38 2.59 -9.35
CA LYS A 34 5.81 3.75 -10.06
C LYS A 34 4.61 4.37 -9.31
N ILE A 35 3.71 3.53 -8.81
CA ILE A 35 2.53 3.99 -8.06
C ILE A 35 2.94 4.68 -6.76
N LYS A 36 3.92 4.10 -6.04
CA LYS A 36 4.47 4.73 -4.82
C LYS A 36 5.08 6.09 -5.13
N GLU A 37 5.87 6.16 -6.19
CA GLU A 37 6.52 7.40 -6.62
C GLU A 37 5.49 8.48 -6.98
N ASP A 38 4.45 8.10 -7.74
CA ASP A 38 3.42 9.04 -8.14
C ASP A 38 2.57 9.50 -6.95
N ILE A 39 2.24 8.63 -6.00
CA ILE A 39 1.56 9.04 -4.74
C ILE A 39 2.41 10.04 -3.96
N VAL A 40 3.70 9.79 -3.78
CA VAL A 40 4.60 10.69 -3.04
C VAL A 40 4.74 12.04 -3.73
N ASN A 41 4.72 12.06 -5.06
CA ASN A 41 4.83 13.28 -5.85
C ASN A 41 3.50 13.94 -6.20
N GLY A 42 2.36 13.42 -5.75
CA GLY A 42 1.04 13.96 -6.08
C GLY A 42 0.63 13.80 -7.55
N ARG A 43 1.22 12.83 -8.27
CA ARG A 43 0.98 12.52 -9.69
C ARG A 43 0.07 11.31 -9.89
N GLN A 44 -0.46 10.72 -8.81
CA GLN A 44 -1.40 9.62 -8.92
C GLN A 44 -2.70 10.06 -9.63
N PRO A 45 -3.43 9.13 -10.28
CA PRO A 45 -4.73 9.40 -10.87
C PRO A 45 -5.69 10.03 -9.84
N ARG A 46 -6.49 11.01 -10.27
CA ARG A 46 -7.38 11.78 -9.37
C ARG A 46 -8.48 10.94 -8.73
N ASP A 47 -8.83 9.85 -9.39
CA ASP A 47 -9.81 8.86 -8.97
C ASP A 47 -9.22 7.78 -8.05
N LEU A 48 -7.88 7.66 -7.94
CA LEU A 48 -7.24 6.70 -7.05
C LEU A 48 -7.36 7.13 -5.59
N LYS A 49 -8.18 6.42 -4.81
CA LYS A 49 -8.43 6.68 -3.38
C LYS A 49 -7.81 5.58 -2.52
N LEU A 50 -7.59 5.91 -1.24
CA LEU A 50 -7.12 4.94 -0.26
C LEU A 50 -8.06 3.72 -0.10
N ALA A 51 -9.33 3.87 -0.45
CA ALA A 51 -10.29 2.76 -0.43
C ALA A 51 -9.99 1.70 -1.51
N ASP A 52 -9.47 2.12 -2.67
CA ASP A 52 -9.14 1.23 -3.78
C ASP A 52 -7.89 0.40 -3.49
N LEU A 53 -7.00 0.94 -2.64
CA LEU A 53 -5.78 0.27 -2.15
C LEU A 53 -6.04 -0.79 -1.08
N ARG A 54 -7.30 -1.15 -0.81
CA ARG A 54 -7.63 -2.28 0.08
C ARG A 54 -7.40 -3.62 -0.59
N GLU A 55 -7.58 -3.68 -1.91
CA GLU A 55 -7.45 -4.88 -2.74
C GLU A 55 -6.46 -4.61 -3.86
N ILE A 56 -5.18 -4.80 -3.54
CA ILE A 56 -4.06 -4.57 -4.45
C ILE A 56 -3.76 -5.90 -5.16
N PRO A 57 -3.84 -5.95 -6.52
CA PRO A 57 -3.41 -7.11 -7.28
C PRO A 57 -1.96 -7.50 -6.98
N MET A 58 -1.64 -8.80 -7.06
CA MET A 58 -0.29 -9.28 -6.75
C MET A 58 0.72 -8.85 -7.83
N LEU A 59 0.32 -8.86 -9.10
CA LEU A 59 1.20 -8.49 -10.19
C LEU A 59 1.21 -6.97 -10.39
N TRP A 60 2.39 -6.39 -10.59
CA TRP A 60 2.51 -4.95 -10.85
C TRP A 60 1.84 -4.54 -12.15
N SER A 61 1.85 -5.37 -13.19
CA SER A 61 1.13 -5.12 -14.44
C SER A 61 -0.37 -4.95 -14.18
N GLU A 62 -0.97 -5.87 -13.43
CA GLU A 62 -2.39 -5.79 -13.03
C GLU A 62 -2.68 -4.57 -12.14
N GLN A 63 -1.72 -4.13 -11.32
CA GLN A 63 -1.87 -2.88 -10.55
C GLN A 63 -1.90 -1.66 -11.48
N MET A 64 -1.02 -1.62 -12.49
CA MET A 64 -0.98 -0.52 -13.46
C MET A 64 -2.24 -0.49 -14.32
N GLU A 65 -2.74 -1.66 -14.74
CA GLU A 65 -4.01 -1.76 -15.46
C GLU A 65 -5.18 -1.29 -14.58
N LYS A 66 -5.29 -1.83 -13.36
CA LYS A 66 -6.40 -1.53 -12.44
C LYS A 66 -6.44 -0.07 -12.01
N PHE A 67 -5.29 0.53 -11.70
CA PHE A 67 -5.24 1.87 -11.10
C PHE A 67 -4.94 2.99 -12.08
N TYR A 68 -4.32 2.69 -13.23
CA TYR A 68 -3.91 3.70 -14.22
C TYR A 68 -4.53 3.45 -15.60
N GLY A 69 -5.26 2.35 -15.81
CA GLY A 69 -5.81 1.99 -17.12
C GLY A 69 -4.75 1.68 -18.17
N LEU A 70 -3.50 1.43 -17.73
CA LEU A 70 -2.38 1.15 -18.62
C LEU A 70 -2.40 -0.35 -18.95
N VAL A 71 -2.81 -0.68 -20.16
CA VAL A 71 -2.60 -2.01 -20.73
C VAL A 71 -1.16 -2.05 -21.22
N LEU A 72 -0.34 -2.90 -20.60
CA LEU A 72 1.04 -3.16 -21.00
C LEU A 72 1.11 -4.14 -22.17
#